data_AF-Q0F2G3-F1
#
_entry.id   AF-Q0F2G3-F1
#
_cell.length_a   1.000
_cell.length_b   1.000
_cell.length_c   1.000
_cell.angle_alpha   90.00
_cell.angle_beta   90.00
_cell.angle_gamma   90.00
#
_symmetry.space_group_name_H-M   'P 1'
#
loop_
_entity.id
_entity.type
_entity.pdbx_description
1 polymer ?
#
loop_
_entity_poly.entity_id
_entity_poly.type
_entity_poly.pdbx_seq_one_letter_code
_entity_poly.pdbx_strand_id
1 'polypeptide(L)' 'MSGNNVSHAHNTTKRRFLPNLMQVRAIVNGQTSKIKVCASCLRSDKVQKAA' A
#
# COMPACT_ATOMS: atom_id res chain seq x y z
N MET A 1 4.11 7.56 6.27
CA MET A 1 4.20 9.04 6.33
C MET A 1 3.25 9.53 7.42
N SER A 2 3.69 10.40 8.32
CA SER A 2 2.89 10.93 9.44
C SER A 2 2.40 12.35 9.15
N GLY A 3 1.26 12.71 9.68
CA GLY A 3 0.75 14.09 9.64
C GLY A 3 -0.40 14.28 10.61
N ASN A 4 -1.16 15.36 10.45
CA ASN A 4 -2.27 15.68 11.34
C ASN A 4 -3.59 15.69 10.58
N ASN A 5 -4.67 15.30 11.24
CA ASN A 5 -6.03 15.64 10.82
C ASN A 5 -6.38 17.00 11.43
N VAL A 6 -6.70 17.97 10.57
CA VAL A 6 -6.96 19.37 10.96
C VAL A 6 -8.44 19.65 10.72
N SER A 7 -9.15 20.05 11.78
CA SER A 7 -10.58 20.43 11.66
C SER A 7 -10.73 21.88 11.17
N HIS A 8 -11.97 22.26 10.82
CA HIS A 8 -12.31 23.65 10.49
C HIS A 8 -11.96 24.66 11.59
N ALA A 9 -11.99 24.24 12.86
CA ALA A 9 -11.58 25.05 14.01
C ALA A 9 -10.08 24.96 14.32
N HIS A 10 -9.28 24.37 13.42
CA HIS A 10 -7.84 24.15 13.57
C HIS A 10 -7.46 23.22 14.75
N ASN A 11 -8.35 22.29 15.13
CA ASN A 11 -7.99 21.24 16.07
C ASN A 11 -7.17 20.17 15.34
N THR A 12 -5.93 19.94 15.79
CA THR A 12 -5.01 19.00 15.14
C THR A 12 -4.86 17.71 15.91
N THR A 13 -5.16 16.57 15.29
CA THR A 13 -4.90 15.22 15.86
C THR A 13 -3.88 14.46 15.02
N LYS A 14 -3.00 13.67 15.64
CA LYS A 14 -1.98 12.89 14.91
C LYS A 14 -2.65 11.78 14.09
N ARG A 15 -2.25 11.66 12.82
CA ARG A 15 -2.70 10.61 11.89
C ARG A 15 -1.52 10.02 11.13
N ARG A 16 -1.67 8.79 10.67
CA ARG A 16 -0.73 8.14 9.74
C ARG A 16 -1.38 8.00 8.36
N PHE A 17 -0.62 8.30 7.32
CA PHE A 17 -0.99 7.98 5.94
C PHE A 17 -0.35 6.64 5.58
N LEU A 18 -1.16 5.60 5.57
CA LEU A 18 -0.77 4.26 5.16
C LEU A 18 -1.05 4.07 3.67
N PRO A 19 -0.13 3.43 2.91
CA PRO A 19 -0.41 3.06 1.53
C PRO A 19 -1.52 2.00 1.48
N ASN A 20 -2.28 1.99 0.37
CA ASN A 20 -3.24 0.93 0.10
C ASN A 20 -2.48 -0.36 -0.28
N LEU A 21 -2.29 -1.24 0.70
CA LEU A 21 -1.62 -2.53 0.54
C LEU A 21 -2.65 -3.63 0.32
N MET A 22 -2.48 -4.38 -0.76
CA MET A 22 -3.32 -5.52 -1.13
C MET A 22 -2.52 -6.81 -1.01
N GLN A 23 -3.16 -7.89 -0.55
CA GLN A 23 -2.56 -9.22 -0.57
C GLN A 23 -2.75 -9.86 -1.94
N VAL A 24 -1.65 -10.22 -2.59
CA VAL A 24 -1.66 -10.89 -3.90
C VAL A 24 -0.72 -12.08 -3.92
N ARG A 25 -1.02 -13.05 -4.79
CA ARG A 25 -0.06 -14.09 -5.16
C ARG A 25 0.83 -13.51 -6.25
N ALA A 26 2.11 -13.40 -5.98
CA ALA A 26 3.09 -12.87 -6.91
C ALA A 26 4.24 -13.85 -7.10
N ILE A 27 4.86 -13.80 -8.27
CA ILE A 27 6.10 -14.53 -8.53
C ILE A 27 7.24 -13.65 -8.01
N VAL A 28 7.91 -14.11 -6.96
CA VAL A 28 9.09 -13.46 -6.38
C VAL A 28 10.24 -14.43 -6.54
N ASN A 29 11.27 -14.05 -7.30
CA ASN A 29 12.44 -14.90 -7.56
C ASN A 29 12.09 -16.30 -8.10
N GLY A 30 11.10 -16.39 -8.99
CA GLY A 30 10.67 -17.65 -9.62
C GLY A 30 9.74 -18.52 -8.77
N GLN A 31 9.44 -18.15 -7.52
CA GLN A 31 8.49 -18.87 -6.66
C GLN A 31 7.22 -18.06 -6.42
N THR A 32 6.07 -18.74 -6.41
CA THR A 32 4.79 -18.08 -6.09
C THR A 32 4.67 -17.89 -4.58
N SER A 33 4.58 -16.65 -4.13
CA SER A 33 4.42 -16.30 -2.72
C SER A 33 3.26 -15.32 -2.52
N LYS A 34 2.64 -15.37 -1.33
CA LYS A 34 1.62 -14.39 -0.92
C LYS A 34 2.34 -13.20 -0.29
N ILE A 35 2.28 -12.05 -0.95
CA ILE A 35 2.94 -10.82 -0.48
C ILE A 35 1.95 -9.65 -0.41
N LYS A 36 2.27 -8.67 0.42
CA LYS A 36 1.56 -7.39 0.48
C LYS A 36 2.18 -6.44 -0.54
N VAL A 37 1.40 -5.99 -1.51
CA VAL A 37 1.85 -5.12 -2.59
C VAL A 37 1.01 -3.85 -2.59
N CYS A 38 1.64 -2.72 -2.90
CA CYS A 38 0.93 -1.46 -3.00
C CYS A 38 0.02 -1.43 -4.25
N ALA A 39 -1.19 -0.89 -4.14
CA ALA A 39 -2.13 -0.84 -5.26
C ALA A 39 -1.55 -0.10 -6.49
N SER A 40 -0.75 0.95 -6.27
CA SER A 40 -0.03 1.63 -7.36
C SER A 40 1.05 0.78 -7.99
N CYS A 41 1.73 -0.08 -7.23
CA CYS A 41 2.72 -1.04 -7.72
C CYS A 41 2.06 -2.06 -8.65
N LEU A 42 0.85 -2.52 -8.30
CA LEU A 42 0.04 -3.41 -9.14
C LEU A 42 -0.44 -2.71 -10.42
N ARG A 43 -0.80 -1.43 -10.34
CA ARG A 43 -1.22 -0.65 -11.51
C ARG A 43 -0.08 -0.37 -12.49
N SER A 44 1.14 -0.23 -11.99
CA SER A 44 2.34 0.00 -12.81
C SER A 44 3.03 -1.30 -13.24
N ASP A 45 2.38 -2.46 -13.09
CA ASP A 45 2.90 -3.79 -13.43
C ASP A 45 4.31 -4.10 -12.88
N LYS A 46 4.67 -3.47 -11.75
CA LYS A 46 5.97 -3.69 -11.09
C LYS A 46 6.08 -5.06 -10.43
N VAL A 47 4.96 -5.78 -10.33
CA VAL A 47 4.86 -7.10 -9.70
C VAL A 47 4.09 -8.02 -10.64
N GLN A 48 4.72 -9.11 -11.06
CA GLN A 48 4.06 -10.18 -11.81
C GLN A 48 3.17 -10.99 -10.87
N LYS A 49 1.87 -10.98 -11.17
CA LYS A 49 0.91 -11.86 -10.50
C LYS A 49 1.19 -13.30 -10.93
N ALA A 50 1.14 -14.23 -9.98
CA ALA A 50 1.03 -15.64 -10.33
C ALA A 50 -0.39 -15.86 -10.88
N ALA A 51 -0.48 -16.42 -12.09
CA ALA A 51 -1.75 -16.75 -12.74
C ALA A 51 -2.58 -17.74 -11.91
#